data_AF-A0A9P5RTB6-F1
#
_entry.id   AF-A0A9P5RTB6-F1
#
_cell.length_a   1.000
_cell.length_b   1.000
_cell.length_c   1.000
_cell.angle_alpha   90.00
_cell.angle_beta   90.00
_cell.angle_gamma   90.00
#
_symmetry.space_group_name_H-M   'P 1'
#
loop_
_entity.id
_entity.type
_entity.pdbx_description
1 polymer ?
#
loop_
_entity_poly.entity_id
_entity_poly.type
_entity_poly.pdbx_seq_one_letter_code
_entity_poly.pdbx_strand_id
1 'polypeptide(L)' 'MPKHHSIELKGRIIGAYEAGATPSSIAKTHSLPLTTVLAIIKKWEQEGTIVPKKSTGRPPVIREKDVE' A
#
# COMPACT_ATOMS: atom_id res chain seq x y z
N MET A 1 -14.63 -0.81 -8.93
CA MET A 1 -13.81 0.01 -8.00
C MET A 1 -12.67 -0.84 -7.48
N PRO A 2 -11.40 -0.40 -7.57
CA PRO A 2 -10.29 -1.12 -6.95
C PRO A 2 -10.52 -1.19 -5.44
N LYS A 3 -10.54 -2.41 -4.87
CA LYS A 3 -10.67 -2.62 -3.42
C LYS A 3 -9.35 -2.25 -2.75
N HIS A 4 -9.30 -1.07 -2.15
CA HIS A 4 -8.19 -0.69 -1.28
C HIS A 4 -8.35 -1.33 0.09
N HIS A 5 -7.33 -2.04 0.56
CA HIS A 5 -7.25 -2.51 1.94
C HIS A 5 -6.97 -1.33 2.87
N SER A 6 -7.62 -1.31 4.03
CA SER A 6 -7.40 -0.29 5.06
C SER A 6 -5.92 -0.25 5.49
N ILE A 7 -5.45 0.93 5.87
CA ILE A 7 -4.09 1.15 6.37
C ILE A 7 -3.84 0.27 7.61
N GLU A 8 -4.84 0.13 8.48
CA GLU A 8 -4.75 -0.71 9.68
C GLU A 8 -4.50 -2.18 9.34
N LEU A 9 -5.16 -2.70 8.31
CA LEU A 9 -4.99 -4.09 7.87
C LEU A 9 -3.58 -4.32 7.32
N LYS A 10 -3.09 -3.38 6.50
CA LYS A 10 -1.71 -3.42 6.01
C LYS A 10 -0.71 -3.36 7.15
N GLY A 11 -0.93 -2.46 8.12
CA GLY A 11 -0.09 -2.34 9.32
C GLY A 11 -0.01 -3.65 10.10
N ARG A 12 -1.13 -4.34 10.31
CA ARG A 12 -1.16 -5.66 10.97
C ARG A 12 -0.38 -6.72 10.18
N ILE A 13 -0.53 -6.74 8.86
CA ILE A 13 0.21 -7.66 7.96
C ILE A 13 1.72 -7.43 8.07
N ILE A 14 2.15 -6.16 8.04
CA ILE A 14 3.57 -5.79 8.06
C ILE A 14 4.16 -6.07 9.44
N GLY A 15 3.47 -5.70 10.52
CA GLY A 15 3.92 -6.01 11.87
C GLY A 15 4.06 -7.51 12.12
N ALA A 16 3.15 -8.34 11.57
CA ALA A 16 3.29 -9.79 11.64
C ALA A 16 4.48 -10.30 10.82
N TYR A 17 4.76 -9.71 9.65
CA TYR A 17 5.91 -10.05 8.82
C TYR A 17 7.24 -9.67 9.49
N GLU A 18 7.33 -8.47 10.08
CA GLU A 18 8.50 -8.04 10.87
C GLU A 18 8.73 -8.91 12.11
N ALA A 19 7.66 -9.45 12.70
CA ALA A 19 7.74 -10.44 13.78
C ALA A 19 8.19 -11.84 13.31
N GLY A 20 8.48 -12.03 12.01
CA GLY A 20 8.96 -13.29 11.43
C GLY A 20 7.85 -14.26 11.03
N ALA A 21 6.59 -13.85 10.99
CA ALA A 21 5.51 -14.71 10.53
C ALA A 21 5.59 -14.93 9.01
N THR A 22 5.31 -16.16 8.58
CA THR A 22 5.32 -16.48 7.15
C THR A 22 4.13 -15.84 6.42
N PRO A 23 4.28 -15.38 5.16
CA PRO A 23 3.20 -14.77 4.38
C PRO A 23 1.95 -15.67 4.25
N SER A 24 2.16 -16.99 4.16
CA SER A 24 1.08 -17.99 4.15
C SER A 24 0.31 -18.06 5.46
N SER A 25 0.97 -17.88 6.61
CA SER A 25 0.30 -17.81 7.91
C SER A 25 -0.51 -16.53 8.03
N ILE A 26 0.07 -15.39 7.66
CA ILE A 26 -0.58 -14.07 7.67
C ILE A 26 -1.83 -14.07 6.78
N ALA A 27 -1.75 -14.68 5.60
CA ALA A 27 -2.86 -14.83 4.66
C ALA A 27 -4.05 -15.59 5.29
N LYS A 28 -3.78 -16.70 6.00
CA LYS A 28 -4.80 -17.49 6.70
C LYS A 28 -5.43 -16.69 7.84
N THR A 29 -4.61 -16.04 8.66
CA THR A 29 -5.07 -15.23 9.80
C THR A 29 -5.99 -14.10 9.39
N HIS A 30 -5.70 -13.43 8.27
CA HIS A 30 -6.49 -12.30 7.78
C HIS A 30 -7.52 -12.66 6.71
N SER A 31 -7.68 -13.94 6.36
CA SER A 31 -8.56 -14.41 5.28
C SER A 31 -8.32 -13.68 3.95
N LEU A 32 -7.05 -13.44 3.63
CA LEU A 32 -6.64 -12.76 2.40
C LEU A 32 -5.94 -13.72 1.44
N PRO A 33 -6.01 -13.47 0.11
CA PRO A 33 -5.19 -14.18 -0.85
C PRO A 33 -3.70 -13.97 -0.55
N LEU A 34 -2.90 -15.03 -0.66
CA LEU A 34 -1.44 -14.95 -0.50
C LEU A 34 -0.82 -13.89 -1.43
N THR A 35 -1.31 -13.79 -2.66
CA THR A 35 -0.87 -12.78 -3.65
C THR A 35 -1.07 -11.35 -3.15
N THR A 36 -2.14 -11.10 -2.41
CA THR A 36 -2.43 -9.77 -1.82
C THR A 36 -1.46 -9.46 -0.70
N VAL A 37 -1.19 -10.43 0.18
CA VAL A 37 -0.22 -10.30 1.27
C VAL A 37 1.18 -10.02 0.71
N LEU A 38 1.62 -10.82 -0.27
CA LEU A 38 2.90 -10.63 -0.94
C LEU A 38 2.99 -9.28 -1.65
N ALA A 39 1.92 -8.83 -2.31
CA ALA A 39 1.90 -7.51 -2.95
C ALA A 39 2.03 -6.36 -1.94
N ILE A 40 1.40 -6.48 -0.77
CA ILE A 40 1.52 -5.49 0.32
C ILE A 40 2.96 -5.46 0.86
N ILE A 41 3.54 -6.63 1.16
CA ILE A 41 4.91 -6.74 1.68
C ILE A 41 5.90 -6.18 0.66
N LYS A 42 5.83 -6.63 -0.60
CA LYS A 42 6.72 -6.15 -1.67
C LYS A 42 6.64 -4.64 -1.86
N LYS A 43 5.43 -4.08 -1.79
CA LYS A 43 5.24 -2.64 -1.92
C LYS A 43 5.88 -1.88 -0.75
N TRP A 44 5.75 -2.40 0.47
CA TRP A 44 6.40 -1.81 1.63
C TRP A 44 7.92 -1.94 1.60
N GLU A 45 8.48 -3.08 1.16
CA GLU A 45 9.93 -3.21 0.97
C GLU A 45 10.48 -2.21 -0.05
N GLN A 46 9.67 -1.85 -1.07
CA GLN A 46 10.07 -0.89 -2.11
C GLN A 46 9.89 0.57 -1.70
N GLU A 47 8.75 0.94 -1.10
CA GLU A 47 8.40 2.32 -0.79
C GLU A 47 8.69 2.72 0.67
N GLY A 48 8.88 1.75 1.56
CA GLY A 48 9.05 1.96 3.00
C GLY A 48 7.79 2.44 3.72
N THR A 49 6.63 2.46 3.05
CA THR A 49 5.39 3.00 3.62
C THR A 49 4.16 2.16 3.28
N ILE A 50 3.22 2.13 4.22
CA ILE A 50 1.88 1.53 4.05
C ILE A 50 0.85 2.55 3.57
N VAL A 51 1.19 3.84 3.61
CA VAL A 51 0.30 4.96 3.29
C VAL A 51 0.13 5.04 1.77
N PRO A 52 -1.12 5.12 1.25
CA PRO A 52 -1.32 5.31 -0.17
C PRO A 52 -0.71 6.64 -0.61
N LYS A 53 0.14 6.59 -1.64
CA LYS A 53 0.67 7.78 -2.31
C LYS A 53 -0.51 8.66 -2.78
N LYS A 54 -0.46 9.95 -2.47
CA LYS A 54 -1.43 10.92 -2.96
C LYS A 54 -1.41 10.90 -4.50
N SER A 55 -2.55 10.63 -5.11
CA SER A 55 -2.68 10.81 -6.56
C SER A 55 -2.71 12.30 -6.83
N THR A 56 -1.58 12.86 -7.23
CA THR A 56 -1.56 14.15 -7.90
C THR A 56 -1.97 13.84 -9.33
N GLY A 57 -3.17 14.28 -9.72
CA GLY A 57 -3.65 14.12 -11.09
C GLY A 57 -2.68 14.71 -12.11
N ARG A 58 -3.09 14.76 -13.38
CA ARG A 58 -2.25 15.39 -14.41
C ARG A 58 -1.91 16.83 -13.96
N PRO A 59 -0.62 17.22 -13.91
CA PRO A 59 -0.27 18.59 -13.56
C PRO A 59 -0.91 19.57 -14.56
N PRO A 60 -1.45 20.71 -14.10
CA PRO A 60 -2.00 21.71 -15.00
C PRO A 60 -0.91 22.30 -15.88
N VAL A 61 -1.26 22.65 -17.13
CA VAL A 61 -0.36 23.42 -18.00
C VAL A 61 -0.40 24.85 -17.50
N ILE A 62 0.67 25.28 -16.82
CA ILE A 62 0.82 26.66 -16.35
C ILE A 62 1.20 27.51 -17.56
N ARG A 63 0.39 28.53 -17.89
CA ARG A 63 0.70 29.53 -18.92
C ARG A 63 1.20 30.80 -18.24
N GLU A 64 1.91 31.64 -18.97
CA GLU A 64 2.45 32.92 -18.47
C GLU A 64 1.37 33.84 -17.87
N LYS A 65 0.12 33.68 -18.30
CA LYS A 65 -1.05 34.44 -17.82
C LYS A 65 -1.58 34.00 -16.44
N ASP A 66 -1.11 32.87 -15.91
CA ASP A 66 -1.62 32.27 -14.66
C ASP A 66 -0.78 32.66 -13.42
N VAL A 67 0.24 33.52 -13.57
CA VAL A 67 1.20 33.93 -12.52
C VAL A 67 1.02 35.40 -12.09
N GLU A 68 0.06 36.12 -12.67
CA GLU A 68 -0.23 37.53 -12.36
C GLU A 68 -1.10 37.72 -11.11
#